data_AF-A0A382KBU7-F1
#
_entry.id   AF-A0A382KBU7-F1
#
_cell.length_a   1.000
_cell.length_b   1.000
_cell.length_c   1.000
_cell.angle_alpha   90.00
_cell.angle_beta   90.00
_cell.angle_gamma   90.00
#
_symmetry.space_group_name_H-M   'P 1'
#
loop_
_entity.id
_entity.type
_entity.pdbx_description
1 polymer ?
#
loop_
_entity_poly.entity_id
_entity_poly.type
_entity_poly.pdbx_seq_one_letter_code
_entity_poly.pdbx_strand_id
1 'polypeptide(L)'
;MYYWGNYSSTLYHYKKNLTDEKLAEHKKSLLEIITKSNELELNTPPGVYAELGYIYYNAGDFIKAEEYISLEAKTYPESQYFMNQILLKINENK
;
A
#
# COMPACT_ATOMS: atom_id res chain seq x y z
N MET A 1 -6.18 31.33 -17.93
CA MET A 1 -6.79 31.45 -16.59
C MET A 1 -8.22 30.94 -16.64
N TYR A 2 -8.56 29.91 -15.86
CA TYR A 2 -9.96 29.61 -15.50
C TYR A 2 -10.05 29.38 -13.99
N TYR A 3 -10.91 30.16 -13.35
CA TYR A 3 -11.30 30.07 -11.95
C TYR A 3 -12.65 29.35 -11.92
N TRP A 4 -12.71 28.20 -11.25
CA TRP A 4 -13.96 27.50 -10.95
C TRP A 4 -14.05 27.34 -9.45
N GLY A 5 -14.88 28.17 -8.81
CA GLY A 5 -15.19 28.02 -7.39
C GLY A 5 -15.94 26.72 -7.04
N ASN A 6 -16.98 26.85 -6.24
CA ASN A 6 -17.72 25.79 -5.54
C ASN A 6 -18.46 24.76 -6.45
N TYR A 7 -17.78 23.72 -6.95
CA TYR A 7 -18.47 22.54 -7.54
C TYR A 7 -17.89 21.15 -7.18
N SER A 8 -16.73 21.03 -6.53
CA SER A 8 -16.22 19.70 -6.14
C SER A 8 -16.08 19.50 -4.63
N SER A 9 -16.77 20.33 -3.84
CA SER A 9 -16.89 20.21 -2.38
C SER A 9 -17.75 19.03 -1.89
N THR A 10 -18.23 18.12 -2.76
CA THR A 10 -19.20 17.08 -2.36
C THR A 10 -18.94 15.66 -2.84
N LEU A 11 -17.94 15.40 -3.71
CA LEU A 11 -17.67 14.03 -4.18
C LEU A 11 -16.53 13.32 -3.43
N TYR A 12 -15.51 14.04 -2.97
CA TYR A 12 -14.38 13.40 -2.27
C TYR A 12 -14.64 13.13 -0.77
N HIS A 13 -15.76 13.64 -0.24
CA HIS A 13 -16.28 13.28 1.09
C HIS A 13 -17.04 11.94 1.10
N TYR A 14 -17.04 11.16 -0.01
CA TYR A 14 -17.92 10.00 -0.19
C TYR A 14 -17.24 8.62 -0.30
N LYS A 15 -15.91 8.48 -0.21
CA LYS A 15 -15.31 7.16 0.08
C LYS A 15 -14.93 7.02 1.55
N LYS A 16 -15.91 7.37 2.38
CA LYS A 16 -16.00 7.12 3.81
C LYS A 16 -16.26 5.61 4.03
N ASN A 17 -15.66 5.06 5.08
CA ASN A 17 -16.00 3.79 5.78
C ASN A 17 -15.09 2.56 5.60
N LEU A 18 -13.77 2.79 5.64
CA LEU A 18 -12.85 2.08 6.54
C LEU A 18 -11.99 3.20 7.11
N THR A 19 -12.18 3.60 8.36
CA THR A 19 -11.54 4.80 8.92
C THR A 19 -10.07 4.83 8.54
N ASP A 20 -9.56 5.88 7.89
CA ASP A 20 -8.13 6.05 7.64
C ASP A 20 -7.31 5.79 8.91
N GLU A 21 -7.88 6.08 10.08
CA GLU A 21 -7.34 5.70 11.39
C GLU A 21 -7.16 4.19 11.57
N LYS A 22 -8.16 3.36 11.25
CA LYS A 22 -8.04 1.90 11.31
C LYS A 22 -7.04 1.35 10.30
N LEU A 23 -7.00 1.93 9.10
CA LEU A 23 -6.02 1.56 8.08
C LEU A 23 -4.61 1.94 8.54
N ALA A 24 -4.45 3.11 9.17
CA ALA A 24 -3.20 3.57 9.74
C ALA A 24 -2.76 2.73 10.95
N GLU A 25 -3.69 2.35 11.83
CA GLU A 25 -3.43 1.42 12.95
C GLU A 25 -3.03 0.03 12.43
N HIS A 26 -3.71 -0.46 11.40
CA HIS A 26 -3.37 -1.73 10.75
C HIS A 26 -1.99 -1.67 10.09
N LYS A 27 -1.71 -0.59 9.34
CA LYS A 27 -0.38 -0.30 8.78
C LYS A 27 0.70 -0.28 9.86
N LYS A 28 0.40 0.34 11.00
CA LYS A 28 1.33 0.44 12.14
C LYS A 28 1.59 -0.94 12.74
N SER A 29 0.54 -1.75 12.87
CA SER A 29 0.66 -3.14 13.32
C SER A 29 1.49 -3.99 12.35
N LEU A 30 1.31 -3.83 11.03
CA LEU A 30 2.13 -4.48 10.01
C LEU A 30 3.61 -4.06 10.09
N LEU A 31 3.88 -2.77 10.27
CA LEU A 31 5.24 -2.26 10.48
C LEU A 31 5.86 -2.81 11.76
N GLU A 32 5.10 -2.90 12.85
CA GLU A 32 5.57 -3.52 14.08
C GLU A 32 5.88 -5.01 13.90
N ILE A 33 5.09 -5.74 13.11
CA ILE A 33 5.38 -7.13 12.74
C ILE A 33 6.69 -7.20 11.95
N ILE A 34 6.89 -6.33 10.95
CA ILE A 34 8.14 -6.27 10.19
C ILE A 34 9.33 -6.01 11.11
N THR A 35 9.23 -5.01 11.98
CA THR A 35 10.28 -4.64 12.92
C THR A 35 10.60 -5.79 13.86
N LYS A 36 9.59 -6.41 14.49
CA LYS A 36 9.79 -7.56 15.38
C LYS A 36 10.34 -8.78 14.64
N SER A 37 9.87 -9.06 13.43
CA SER A 37 10.44 -10.13 12.60
C SER A 37 11.91 -9.84 12.30
N ASN A 38 12.25 -8.61 11.94
CA ASN A 38 13.63 -8.19 11.69
C ASN A 38 14.51 -8.27 12.95
N GLU A 39 14.01 -7.82 14.10
CA GLU A 39 14.70 -7.91 15.40
C GLU A 39 14.91 -9.36 15.86
N LEU A 40 13.97 -10.25 15.54
CA LEU A 40 14.07 -11.68 15.84
C LEU A 40 14.87 -12.46 14.80
N GLU A 41 15.44 -11.78 13.79
CA GLU A 41 16.10 -12.40 12.62
C GLU A 41 15.22 -13.44 11.90
N LEU A 42 13.90 -13.30 12.06
CA LEU A 42 12.90 -14.14 11.42
C LEU A 42 12.48 -13.50 10.10
N ASN A 43 12.25 -14.34 9.10
CA ASN A 43 11.72 -13.88 7.82
C ASN A 43 10.37 -13.20 8.04
N THR A 44 10.27 -11.92 7.66
CA THR A 44 9.02 -11.15 7.71
C THR A 44 7.95 -11.91 6.96
N PRO A 45 6.80 -12.24 7.56
CA PRO A 45 5.83 -13.14 6.92
C PRO A 45 5.45 -12.66 5.51
N PRO A 46 5.33 -13.59 4.54
CA PRO A 46 4.95 -13.25 3.18
C PRO A 46 3.57 -12.60 3.19
N GLY A 47 3.43 -11.47 2.49
CA GLY A 47 2.19 -10.72 2.38
C GLY A 47 2.16 -9.42 3.19
N VAL A 48 3.05 -9.24 4.17
CA VAL A 48 3.10 -8.01 4.96
C VAL A 48 3.57 -6.82 4.11
N TYR A 49 4.57 -7.04 3.25
CA TYR A 49 5.03 -6.01 2.32
C TYR A 49 4.00 -5.75 1.21
N ALA A 50 3.26 -6.76 0.75
CA ALA A 50 2.16 -6.63 -0.19
C ALA A 50 1.05 -5.74 0.36
N GLU A 51 0.69 -5.98 1.62
CA GLU A 51 -0.39 -5.26 2.28
C GLU A 51 0.02 -3.80 2.53
N LEU A 52 1.27 -3.55 2.93
CA LEU A 52 1.83 -2.20 2.95
C LEU A 52 1.80 -1.53 1.57
N GLY A 53 2.24 -2.24 0.53
CA GLY A 53 2.21 -1.74 -0.83
C GLY A 53 0.80 -1.40 -1.31
N TYR A 54 -0.18 -2.24 -0.97
CA TYR A 54 -1.59 -2.00 -1.27
C TYR A 54 -2.15 -0.80 -0.50
N ILE A 55 -1.74 -0.59 0.75
CA ILE A 55 -2.11 0.59 1.54
C ILE A 55 -1.56 1.87 0.88
N TYR A 56 -0.29 1.87 0.45
CA TYR A 56 0.28 3.01 -0.27
C TYR A 56 -0.39 3.24 -1.63
N TYR A 57 -0.74 2.17 -2.34
CA TYR A 57 -1.50 2.25 -3.59
C TYR A 57 -2.87 2.93 -3.37
N ASN A 58 -3.59 2.53 -2.33
CA ASN A 58 -4.88 3.15 -1.97
C ASN A 58 -4.73 4.61 -1.52
N ALA A 59 -3.59 4.96 -0.93
CA ALA A 59 -3.25 6.33 -0.58
C ALA A 59 -2.86 7.21 -1.79
N GLY A 60 -2.72 6.61 -2.99
CA GLY A 60 -2.25 7.30 -4.21
C GLY A 60 -0.73 7.42 -4.30
N ASP A 61 0.01 6.81 -3.37
CA ASP A 61 1.47 6.85 -3.28
C ASP A 61 2.08 5.67 -4.05
N PHE A 62 1.92 5.69 -5.37
CA PHE A 62 2.33 4.59 -6.26
C PHE A 62 3.82 4.26 -6.19
N ILE A 63 4.67 5.26 -5.90
CA ILE A 63 6.13 5.10 -5.78
C ILE A 63 6.46 4.17 -4.61
N LYS A 64 5.89 4.43 -3.43
CA LYS A 64 6.09 3.57 -2.26
C LYS A 64 5.44 2.22 -2.44
N ALA A 65 4.26 2.18 -3.07
CA ALA A 65 3.57 0.92 -3.37
C ALA A 65 4.45 -0.02 -4.20
N GLU A 66 5.07 0.50 -5.26
CA GLU A 66 5.99 -0.25 -6.13
C GLU A 66 7.21 -0.77 -5.35
N GLU A 67 7.80 0.08 -4.51
CA GLU A 67 8.98 -0.25 -3.71
C GLU A 67 8.72 -1.44 -2.77
N TYR A 68 7.64 -1.39 -1.98
CA TYR A 68 7.30 -2.47 -1.04
C TYR A 68 6.90 -3.77 -1.76
N ILE A 69 6.16 -3.69 -2.86
CA ILE A 69 5.75 -4.88 -3.62
C ILE A 69 6.96 -5.52 -4.33
N SER A 70 7.88 -4.72 -4.85
CA SER A 70 9.15 -5.22 -5.40
C SER A 70 10.02 -5.86 -4.32
N LEU A 71 10.03 -5.30 -3.12
CA LEU A 71 10.74 -5.87 -1.97
C LEU A 71 10.16 -7.25 -1.59
N GLU A 72 8.83 -7.38 -1.57
CA GLU A 72 8.21 -8.69 -1.33
C GLU A 72 8.57 -9.70 -2.43
N ALA A 73 8.48 -9.30 -3.70
CA ALA A 73 8.80 -10.16 -4.84
C ALA A 73 10.25 -10.67 -4.81
N LYS A 74 11.19 -9.85 -4.31
CA LYS A 74 12.60 -10.22 -4.13
C LYS A 74 12.81 -11.16 -2.94
N THR A 75 12.05 -10.97 -1.87
CA THR A 75 12.18 -11.77 -0.64
C THR A 75 11.52 -13.14 -0.83
N TYR A 76 10.40 -13.19 -1.55
CA TYR A 76 9.57 -14.37 -1.74
C TYR A 76 9.33 -14.64 -3.24
N PRO A 77 10.18 -15.49 -3.87
CA PRO A 77 9.98 -15.85 -5.28
C PRO A 77 8.65 -16.58 -5.51
N GLU A 78 8.11 -17.29 -4.51
CA GLU A 78 6.78 -17.90 -4.58
C GLU A 78 5.66 -16.86 -4.76
N SER A 79 5.78 -15.69 -4.14
CA SER A 79 4.81 -14.60 -4.27
C SER A 79 5.10 -13.65 -5.44
N GLN A 80 6.25 -13.80 -6.10
CA GLN A 80 6.69 -12.94 -7.19
C GLN A 80 5.67 -12.81 -8.31
N TYR A 81 5.00 -13.90 -8.70
CA TYR A 81 3.98 -13.86 -9.76
C TYR A 81 2.83 -12.92 -9.41
N PHE A 82 2.33 -13.00 -8.17
CA PHE A 82 1.24 -12.15 -7.68
C PHE A 82 1.69 -10.69 -7.54
N MET A 83 2.88 -10.44 -6.98
CA MET A 83 3.43 -9.09 -6.86
C MET A 83 3.63 -8.41 -8.21
N ASN A 84 4.11 -9.16 -9.21
CA ASN A 84 4.25 -8.65 -10.57
C ASN A 84 2.90 -8.24 -11.19
N GLN A 85 1.83 -8.99 -10.92
CA GLN A 85 0.48 -8.61 -11.35
C GLN A 85 0.02 -7.30 -10.70
N ILE A 86 0.34 -7.10 -9.42
CA ILE A 86 0.01 -5.84 -8.75
C ILE A 86 0.84 -4.69 -9.33
N LEU A 87 2.16 -4.87 -9.53
CA LEU A 87 3.03 -3.86 -10.16
C LEU A 87 2.52 -3.43 -11.54
N LEU A 88 2.07 -4.38 -12.36
CA LEU A 88 1.46 -4.07 -13.66
C LEU A 88 0.23 -3.18 -13.49
N LYS A 89 -0.67 -3.52 -12.57
CA LYS A 89 -1.84 -2.68 -12.26
C LYS A 89 -1.46 -1.29 -11.75
N ILE A 90 -0.42 -1.18 -10.93
CA ILE A 90 0.08 0.11 -10.42
C ILE A 90 0.55 0.98 -11.58
N ASN A 91 1.36 0.43 -12.48
CA ASN A 91 1.90 1.16 -13.62
C ASN A 91 0.82 1.51 -14.66
N GLU A 92 -0.23 0.71 -14.80
CA GLU A 92 -1.39 1.05 -15.65
C GLU A 92 -2.24 2.22 -15.10
N ASN A 93 -2.21 2.45 -13.78
CA ASN A 93 -2.98 3.52 -13.12
C ASN A 93 -2.14 4.79 -12.85
N LYS A 94 -0.90 4.84 -13.37
CA LYS A 94 0.06 5.94 -13.22
C LYS A 94 -0.05 6.96 -14.36
#